data_AF-A0A0E0LL58-F1
#
_entry.id   AF-A0A0E0LL58-F1
#
_cell.length_a   1.000
_cell.length_b   1.000
_cell.length_c   1.000
_cell.angle_alpha   90.00
_cell.angle_beta   90.00
_cell.angle_gamma   90.00
#
_symmetry.space_group_name_H-M   'P 1'
#
loop_
_entity.id
_entity.type
_entity.pdbx_description
1 polymer ?
#
loop_
_entity_poly.entity_id
_entity_poly.type
_entity_poly.pdbx_seq_one_letter_code
_entity_poly.pdbx_strand_id
1 'polypeptide(L)'
;MSFSSALDRIKFMTFNVWSCEHVAVYRRIRSICDIIERHDPDVIFVQEVTEYIYSIFKKASWWSKTLAGNVVLGGDMSWDDDIDRPFPAEERSGWVVAWCALRGGGGWTYNTVANPMLREWRQPERKRPDRFLCKLRDFKLDSIEMVGVEPISGVTHCGDKGNELVNLYDLIRFTL
;
A
#
# COMPACT_ATOMS: atom_id res chain seq x y z
N MET A 1 29.28 13.24 -30.11
CA MET A 1 27.88 12.93 -29.78
C MET A 1 27.75 12.93 -28.27
N SER A 2 27.03 13.90 -27.72
CA SER A 2 26.76 13.94 -26.27
C SER A 2 25.56 13.03 -26.00
N PHE A 3 25.80 11.86 -25.40
CA PHE A 3 24.72 11.15 -24.73
C PHE A 3 24.37 11.98 -23.49
N SER A 4 23.30 12.75 -23.56
CA SER A 4 22.59 13.15 -22.36
C SER A 4 22.00 11.87 -21.78
N SER A 5 22.72 11.19 -20.88
CA SER A 5 22.05 10.30 -19.93
C SER A 5 21.13 11.22 -19.11
N ALA A 6 19.86 11.30 -19.50
CA ALA A 6 18.87 11.79 -18.56
C ALA A 6 19.10 11.00 -17.28
N LEU A 7 19.39 11.69 -16.17
CA LEU A 7 19.47 11.04 -14.87
C LEU A 7 18.25 10.11 -14.73
N ASP A 8 18.46 8.89 -14.23
CA ASP A 8 17.40 7.97 -13.87
C ASP A 8 16.53 8.65 -12.79
N ARG A 9 15.51 9.39 -13.22
CA ARG A 9 14.61 10.14 -12.35
C ARG A 9 13.45 9.24 -11.98
N ILE A 10 13.27 9.01 -10.68
CA ILE A 10 12.10 8.33 -10.15
C ILE A 10 11.04 9.38 -9.81
N LYS A 11 9.83 9.22 -10.36
CA LYS A 11 8.67 10.08 -10.11
C LYS A 11 7.75 9.44 -9.09
N PHE A 12 7.57 10.12 -7.97
CA PHE A 12 6.66 9.72 -6.89
C PHE A 12 5.35 10.52 -6.96
N MET A 13 4.24 9.85 -6.67
CA MET A 13 2.96 10.49 -6.39
C MET A 13 2.35 9.88 -5.14
N THR A 14 1.64 10.68 -4.36
CA THR A 14 0.86 10.18 -3.23
C THR A 14 -0.54 10.78 -3.17
N PHE A 15 -1.53 9.96 -2.83
CA PHE A 15 -2.93 10.34 -2.71
C PHE A 15 -3.58 9.63 -1.53
N ASN A 16 -4.14 10.39 -0.59
CA ASN A 16 -5.29 9.90 0.15
C ASN A 16 -6.51 10.04 -0.76
N VAL A 17 -7.11 8.93 -1.18
CA VAL A 17 -8.18 8.92 -2.18
C VAL A 17 -9.57 9.16 -1.59
N TRP A 18 -9.64 9.31 -0.26
CA TRP A 18 -10.85 9.53 0.53
C TRP A 18 -11.92 8.47 0.27
N SER A 19 -11.99 7.49 1.18
CA SER A 19 -12.86 6.29 1.13
C SER A 19 -14.37 6.59 1.16
N CYS A 20 -14.76 7.86 1.23
CA CYS A 20 -16.14 8.33 1.25
C CYS A 20 -16.86 8.08 -0.11
N GLU A 21 -17.32 6.84 -0.31
CA GLU A 21 -17.83 6.39 -1.62
C GLU A 21 -19.12 7.09 -2.05
N HIS A 22 -19.96 7.50 -1.10
CA HIS A 22 -21.23 8.15 -1.37
C HIS A 22 -21.07 9.56 -1.99
N VAL A 23 -19.87 10.14 -1.92
CA VAL A 23 -19.58 11.47 -2.49
C VAL A 23 -18.84 11.32 -3.81
N ALA A 24 -19.61 11.18 -4.90
CA ALA A 24 -19.11 11.24 -6.28
C ALA A 24 -17.86 10.38 -6.58
N VAL A 25 -17.69 9.25 -5.88
CA VAL A 25 -16.43 8.48 -5.88
C VAL A 25 -15.95 8.12 -7.27
N TYR A 26 -16.84 7.66 -8.16
CA TYR A 26 -16.46 7.33 -9.52
C TYR A 26 -15.80 8.50 -10.26
N ARG A 27 -16.37 9.71 -10.15
CA ARG A 27 -15.81 10.91 -10.79
C ARG A 27 -14.50 11.34 -10.14
N ARG A 28 -14.41 11.28 -8.81
CA ARG A 28 -13.19 11.61 -8.06
C ARG A 28 -12.04 10.69 -8.47
N ILE A 29 -12.24 9.38 -8.39
CA ILE A 29 -11.20 8.39 -8.69
C ILE A 29 -10.84 8.41 -10.17
N ARG A 30 -11.81 8.60 -11.08
CA ARG A 30 -11.50 8.79 -12.51
C ARG A 30 -10.61 10.01 -12.75
N SER A 31 -10.90 11.14 -12.10
CA SER A 31 -10.04 12.32 -12.22
C SER A 31 -8.63 12.06 -11.67
N ILE A 32 -8.48 11.27 -10.60
CA ILE A 32 -7.17 10.85 -10.08
C ILE A 32 -6.45 9.96 -11.11
N CYS A 33 -7.15 9.01 -11.75
CA CYS A 33 -6.58 8.19 -12.82
C CYS A 33 -6.06 9.03 -13.98
N ASP A 34 -6.80 10.06 -14.40
CA ASP A 34 -6.38 10.95 -15.50
C ASP A 34 -5.12 11.75 -15.13
N ILE A 35 -4.99 12.14 -13.85
CA ILE A 35 -3.78 12.81 -13.34
C ILE A 35 -2.61 11.83 -13.33
N ILE A 36 -2.79 10.62 -12.80
CA ILE A 36 -1.75 9.57 -12.81
C ILE A 36 -1.28 9.31 -14.24
N GLU A 37 -2.20 9.16 -15.19
CA GLU A 37 -1.86 8.92 -16.59
C GLU A 37 -1.09 10.09 -17.22
N ARG A 38 -1.43 11.34 -16.88
CA ARG A 38 -0.74 12.53 -17.39
C ARG A 38 0.68 12.67 -16.85
N HIS A 39 0.88 12.36 -15.57
CA HIS A 39 2.16 12.57 -14.88
C HIS A 39 3.10 11.35 -14.95
N ASP A 40 2.56 10.17 -15.27
CA ASP A 40 3.29 8.94 -15.53
C ASP A 40 4.31 8.62 -14.43
N PRO A 41 3.88 8.45 -13.16
CA PRO A 41 4.79 8.18 -12.05
C PRO A 41 5.33 6.74 -12.06
N ASP A 42 6.51 6.55 -11.50
CA ASP A 42 7.13 5.23 -11.28
C ASP A 42 6.64 4.60 -9.97
N VAL A 43 6.35 5.43 -8.97
CA VAL A 43 5.88 5.00 -7.65
C VAL A 43 4.66 5.81 -7.23
N ILE A 44 3.58 5.11 -6.87
CA ILE A 44 2.31 5.69 -6.45
C ILE A 44 2.01 5.18 -5.04
N PHE A 45 1.86 6.10 -4.08
CA PHE A 45 1.40 5.80 -2.74
C PHE A 45 -0.07 6.19 -2.56
N VAL A 46 -0.94 5.25 -2.21
CA VAL A 46 -2.37 5.50 -1.98
C VAL A 46 -2.76 5.18 -0.54
N GLN A 47 -3.72 5.93 0.00
CA GLN A 47 -4.34 5.67 1.30
C GLN A 47 -5.87 5.71 1.18
N GLU A 48 -6.58 4.96 2.01
CA GLU A 48 -8.05 4.85 2.02
C GLU A 48 -8.65 4.24 0.75
N VAL A 49 -7.97 3.27 0.14
CA VAL A 49 -8.52 2.55 -1.02
C VAL A 49 -9.57 1.55 -0.53
N THR A 50 -10.69 1.43 -1.22
CA THR A 50 -11.69 0.38 -0.97
C THR A 50 -11.71 -0.60 -2.13
N GLU A 51 -12.42 -1.73 -2.01
CA GLU A 51 -12.63 -2.67 -3.13
C GLU A 51 -13.19 -1.95 -4.38
N TYR A 52 -14.17 -1.05 -4.20
CA TYR A 52 -14.77 -0.34 -5.32
C TYR A 52 -13.80 0.65 -5.97
N ILE A 53 -13.04 1.43 -5.18
CA ILE A 53 -12.00 2.33 -5.69
C ILE A 53 -10.94 1.55 -6.48
N TYR A 54 -10.47 0.43 -5.92
CA TYR A 54 -9.53 -0.46 -6.58
C TYR A 54 -10.09 -0.97 -7.92
N SER A 55 -11.38 -1.33 -7.97
CA SER A 55 -12.05 -1.72 -9.22
C SER A 55 -12.05 -0.65 -10.31
N ILE A 56 -12.02 0.64 -9.92
CA ILE A 56 -11.92 1.77 -10.85
C ILE A 56 -10.48 1.92 -11.34
N PHE A 57 -9.47 1.80 -10.46
CA PHE A 57 -8.06 1.79 -10.85
C PHE A 57 -7.78 0.70 -11.89
N LYS A 58 -8.30 -0.52 -11.70
CA LYS A 58 -8.16 -1.62 -12.67
C LYS A 58 -8.69 -1.34 -14.07
N LYS A 59 -9.67 -0.42 -14.18
CA LYS A 59 -10.28 -0.01 -15.45
C LYS A 59 -9.58 1.20 -16.06
N ALA A 60 -8.53 1.72 -15.43
CA ALA A 60 -7.75 2.80 -15.98
C ALA A 60 -6.79 2.26 -17.05
N SER A 61 -6.57 3.04 -18.10
CA SER A 61 -5.58 2.77 -19.15
C SER A 61 -4.20 2.49 -18.56
N TRP A 62 -3.76 3.27 -17.58
CA TRP A 62 -2.44 3.12 -16.95
C TRP A 62 -2.27 1.81 -16.16
N TRP A 63 -3.34 1.17 -15.69
CA TRP A 63 -3.26 -0.10 -14.96
C TRP A 63 -2.69 -1.24 -15.82
N SER A 64 -3.13 -1.27 -17.07
CA SER A 64 -2.72 -2.25 -18.07
C SER A 64 -1.57 -1.76 -18.95
N LYS A 65 -1.03 -0.55 -18.72
CA LYS A 65 0.23 -0.07 -19.33
C LYS A 65 1.41 -0.89 -18.81
N THR A 66 1.49 -2.11 -19.29
CA THR A 66 2.69 -2.89 -19.56
C THR A 66 3.18 -2.34 -20.89
N LEU A 67 4.34 -1.70 -20.99
CA LEU A 67 5.53 -2.35 -21.56
C LEU A 67 6.81 -1.48 -21.46
N ALA A 68 6.74 -0.26 -20.90
CA ALA A 68 7.84 0.70 -20.98
C ALA A 68 8.64 0.92 -19.68
N GLY A 69 8.14 0.51 -18.51
CA GLY A 69 8.80 0.83 -17.24
C GLY A 69 8.36 -0.02 -16.05
N ASN A 70 8.86 0.36 -14.87
CA ASN A 70 8.58 -0.27 -13.58
C ASN A 70 7.53 0.57 -12.85
N VAL A 71 6.51 -0.06 -12.30
CA VAL A 71 5.48 0.62 -11.51
C VAL A 71 5.35 -0.05 -10.15
N VAL A 72 5.40 0.76 -9.09
CA VAL A 72 5.04 0.37 -7.74
C VAL A 72 3.79 1.14 -7.33
N LEU A 73 2.75 0.42 -6.91
CA LEU A 73 1.58 0.99 -6.24
C LEU A 73 1.58 0.46 -4.82
N GLY A 74 1.62 1.33 -3.81
CA GLY A 74 1.58 0.86 -2.42
C GLY A 74 0.97 1.83 -1.42
N GLY A 75 0.87 1.40 -0.17
CA GLY A 75 0.23 2.16 0.91
C GLY A 75 -1.02 1.45 1.46
N ASP A 76 -1.83 2.19 2.21
CA ASP A 76 -3.02 1.69 2.89
C ASP A 76 -4.15 1.45 1.88
N MET A 77 -4.34 0.17 1.55
CA MET A 77 -5.37 -0.30 0.64
C MET A 77 -6.73 -0.51 1.30
N SER A 78 -6.84 -0.18 2.60
CA SER A 78 -7.99 -0.40 3.52
C SER A 78 -8.74 -1.71 3.30
N TRP A 79 -8.02 -2.73 2.84
CA TRP A 79 -8.56 -3.98 2.34
C TRP A 79 -8.74 -4.95 3.49
N ASP A 80 -9.95 -5.50 3.59
CA ASP A 80 -10.30 -6.49 4.59
C ASP A 80 -10.46 -7.85 3.92
N ASP A 81 -9.48 -8.76 4.10
CA ASP A 81 -9.53 -10.09 3.47
C ASP A 81 -10.75 -10.94 3.89
N ASP A 82 -11.39 -10.64 5.03
CA ASP A 82 -12.59 -11.33 5.53
C ASP A 82 -13.88 -10.82 4.86
N ILE A 83 -13.90 -9.54 4.46
CA ILE A 83 -15.07 -8.88 3.86
C ILE A 83 -14.93 -8.81 2.32
N ASP A 84 -13.77 -8.37 1.85
CA ASP A 84 -13.44 -8.10 0.44
C ASP A 84 -12.86 -9.32 -0.29
N ARG A 85 -12.71 -10.46 0.42
CA ARG A 85 -12.01 -11.68 -0.02
C ARG A 85 -10.49 -11.48 -0.13
N PRO A 86 -9.70 -12.55 -0.32
CA PRO A 86 -8.26 -12.41 -0.47
C PRO A 86 -7.92 -11.42 -1.57
N PHE A 87 -7.07 -10.45 -1.23
CA PHE A 87 -6.60 -9.44 -2.17
C PHE A 87 -6.16 -10.10 -3.49
N PRO A 88 -6.69 -9.64 -4.64
CA PRO A 88 -6.55 -10.36 -5.89
C PRO A 88 -5.09 -10.40 -6.35
N ALA A 89 -4.57 -11.62 -6.57
CA ALA A 89 -3.34 -11.82 -7.32
C ALA A 89 -3.65 -11.63 -8.81
N GLU A 90 -3.05 -10.63 -9.46
CA GLU A 90 -3.34 -10.33 -10.87
C GLU A 90 -2.27 -10.84 -11.84
N GLU A 91 -1.99 -12.15 -11.78
CA GLU A 91 -0.94 -12.77 -12.59
C GLU A 91 -1.07 -12.48 -14.10
N ARG A 92 -2.31 -12.36 -14.62
CA ARG A 92 -2.57 -12.07 -16.04
C ARG A 92 -2.25 -10.64 -16.47
N SER A 93 -2.21 -9.67 -15.54
CA SER A 93 -1.90 -8.26 -15.84
C SER A 93 -0.44 -7.89 -15.55
N GLY A 94 0.36 -8.85 -15.06
CA GLY A 94 1.77 -8.67 -14.69
C GLY A 94 1.98 -8.00 -13.35
N TRP A 95 0.91 -7.76 -12.57
CA TRP A 95 1.01 -7.21 -11.22
C TRP A 95 1.21 -8.33 -10.20
N VAL A 96 2.13 -8.10 -9.27
CA VAL A 96 2.45 -9.02 -8.17
C VAL A 96 2.29 -8.30 -6.84
N VAL A 97 1.63 -8.94 -5.87
CA VAL A 97 1.60 -8.46 -4.48
C VAL A 97 2.92 -8.83 -3.81
N ALA A 98 3.78 -7.85 -3.55
CA ALA A 98 5.16 -8.06 -3.13
C ALA A 98 5.27 -8.95 -1.87
N TRP A 99 4.42 -8.70 -0.88
CA TRP A 99 4.39 -9.49 0.35
C TRP A 99 4.05 -10.96 0.09
N CYS A 100 3.05 -11.25 -0.75
CA CYS A 100 2.69 -12.63 -1.06
C CYS A 100 3.81 -13.34 -1.83
N ALA A 101 4.46 -12.64 -2.77
CA ALA A 101 5.56 -13.21 -3.54
C ALA A 101 6.81 -13.51 -2.71
N LEU A 102 7.14 -12.64 -1.73
CA LEU A 102 8.35 -12.77 -0.92
C LEU A 102 8.14 -13.59 0.36
N ARG A 103 6.92 -13.65 0.91
CA ARG A 103 6.62 -14.30 2.20
C ARG A 103 5.66 -15.49 2.10
N GLY A 104 5.04 -15.72 0.94
CA GLY A 104 4.07 -16.80 0.75
C GLY A 104 2.68 -16.52 1.34
N GLY A 105 2.42 -15.28 1.78
CA GLY A 105 1.17 -14.88 2.43
C GLY A 105 1.29 -14.79 3.96
N GLY A 106 0.14 -14.73 4.64
CA GLY A 106 0.09 -14.48 6.08
C GLY A 106 0.66 -13.10 6.48
N GLY A 107 0.79 -12.87 7.78
CA GLY A 107 1.30 -11.60 8.32
C GLY A 107 0.29 -10.46 8.29
N TRP A 108 0.52 -9.48 9.15
CA TRP A 108 -0.39 -8.36 9.39
C TRP A 108 0.42 -7.07 9.49
N THR A 109 -0.10 -6.02 8.91
CA THR A 109 0.50 -4.68 9.03
C THR A 109 -0.20 -3.92 10.14
N TYR A 110 -1.50 -4.18 10.30
CA TYR A 110 -2.36 -3.68 11.37
C TYR A 110 -2.74 -4.83 12.32
N ASN A 111 -2.35 -4.72 13.60
CA ASN A 111 -2.57 -5.77 14.60
C ASN A 111 -2.84 -5.20 16.00
N THR A 112 -4.11 -5.08 16.37
CA THR A 112 -4.55 -4.56 17.69
C THR A 112 -4.22 -5.48 18.87
N VAL A 113 -3.91 -6.76 18.61
CA VAL A 113 -3.53 -7.72 19.64
C VAL A 113 -2.07 -7.51 20.05
N ALA A 114 -1.20 -7.26 19.07
CA ALA A 114 0.21 -6.99 19.30
C ALA A 114 0.50 -5.51 19.60
N ASN A 115 -0.33 -4.59 19.12
CA ASN A 115 -0.22 -3.16 19.35
C ASN A 115 -1.24 -2.63 20.37
N PRO A 116 -0.87 -2.50 21.65
CA PRO A 116 -1.64 -1.81 22.67
C PRO A 116 -2.16 -0.42 22.32
N MET A 117 -1.46 0.37 21.48
CA MET A 117 -1.92 1.72 21.08
C MET A 117 -3.21 1.67 20.27
N LEU A 118 -3.46 0.56 19.55
CA LEU A 118 -4.65 0.39 18.73
C LEU A 118 -5.81 -0.29 19.50
N ARG A 119 -5.57 -0.73 20.73
CA ARG A 119 -6.47 -1.64 21.47
C ARG A 119 -7.59 -0.95 22.24
N GLU A 120 -7.39 0.29 22.72
CA GLU A 120 -8.23 0.88 23.78
C GLU A 120 -9.74 0.83 23.52
N TRP A 121 -10.17 0.97 22.27
CA TRP A 121 -11.59 1.04 21.92
C TRP A 121 -11.98 0.06 20.81
N ARG A 122 -11.08 -0.84 20.41
CA ARG A 122 -11.26 -1.72 19.26
C ARG A 122 -11.29 -3.18 19.68
N GLN A 123 -12.13 -3.96 19.00
CA GLN A 123 -12.11 -5.41 19.12
C GLN A 123 -10.76 -5.96 18.60
N PRO A 124 -10.29 -7.11 19.13
CA PRO A 124 -9.13 -7.81 18.59
C PRO A 124 -9.27 -8.07 17.09
N GLU A 125 -8.33 -7.53 16.33
CA GLU A 125 -8.33 -7.47 14.88
C GLU A 125 -6.89 -7.54 14.34
N ARG A 126 -6.74 -8.29 13.24
CA ARG A 126 -5.48 -8.48 12.52
C ARG A 126 -5.74 -8.40 11.02
N LYS A 127 -5.21 -7.38 10.37
CA LYS A 127 -5.45 -7.08 8.95
C LYS A 127 -4.12 -6.73 8.25
N ARG A 128 -4.15 -6.68 6.92
CA ARG A 128 -3.01 -6.23 6.10
C ARG A 128 -3.47 -5.14 5.12
N PRO A 129 -3.88 -3.97 5.62
CA PRO A 129 -4.27 -2.85 4.76
C PRO A 129 -3.10 -2.36 3.92
N ASP A 130 -1.90 -2.26 4.51
CA ASP A 130 -0.71 -1.78 3.81
C ASP A 130 -0.17 -2.84 2.84
N ARG A 131 -0.12 -2.50 1.56
CA ARG A 131 0.33 -3.42 0.50
C ARG A 131 1.22 -2.71 -0.49
N PHE A 132 2.09 -3.48 -1.13
CA PHE A 132 2.83 -3.08 -2.31
C PHE A 132 2.48 -4.02 -3.46
N LEU A 133 1.98 -3.46 -4.55
CA LEU A 133 1.77 -4.10 -5.82
C LEU A 133 2.87 -3.62 -6.76
N CYS A 134 3.48 -4.55 -7.47
CA CYS A 134 4.61 -4.25 -8.34
C CYS A 134 4.39 -4.83 -9.72
N LYS A 135 4.77 -4.04 -10.71
CA LYS A 135 4.87 -4.44 -12.11
C LYS A 135 6.25 -4.02 -12.59
N LEU A 136 7.18 -4.97 -12.55
CA LEU A 136 8.61 -4.70 -12.73
C LEU A 136 9.09 -5.28 -14.05
N ARG A 137 9.93 -4.50 -14.75
CA ARG A 137 10.62 -4.88 -15.98
C ARG A 137 12.12 -4.96 -15.78
N ASP A 138 12.70 -3.97 -15.10
CA ASP A 138 14.14 -3.80 -14.94
C ASP A 138 14.62 -4.14 -13.52
N PHE A 139 13.71 -4.15 -12.54
CA PHE A 139 13.98 -4.50 -11.14
C PHE A 139 13.38 -5.85 -10.75
N LYS A 140 13.78 -6.39 -9.60
CA LYS A 140 13.25 -7.65 -9.05
C LYS A 140 12.90 -7.44 -7.59
N LEU A 141 11.85 -8.08 -7.11
CA LEU A 141 11.55 -8.06 -5.68
C LEU A 141 12.74 -8.66 -4.91
N ASP A 142 13.31 -7.88 -3.97
CA ASP A 142 14.43 -8.32 -3.13
C ASP A 142 13.94 -8.71 -1.73
N SER A 143 13.37 -7.75 -1.00
CA SER A 143 13.00 -7.94 0.39
C SER A 143 11.80 -7.09 0.80
N ILE A 144 11.03 -7.62 1.76
CA ILE A 144 9.92 -6.92 2.40
C ILE A 144 9.80 -7.36 3.86
N GLU A 145 9.69 -6.42 4.78
CA GLU A 145 9.60 -6.71 6.21
C GLU A 145 8.80 -5.66 6.98
N MET A 146 8.22 -6.08 8.10
CA MET A 146 7.71 -5.16 9.10
C MET A 146 8.88 -4.53 9.82
N VAL A 147 8.85 -3.21 9.96
CA VAL A 147 9.80 -2.43 10.77
C VAL A 147 9.01 -1.62 11.81
N GLY A 148 9.69 -0.97 12.75
CA GLY A 148 9.00 -0.25 13.83
C GLY A 148 8.29 -1.15 14.84
N VAL A 149 8.67 -2.44 14.90
CA VAL A 149 8.08 -3.46 15.78
C VAL A 149 8.65 -3.48 17.20
N GLU A 150 9.57 -2.57 17.52
CA GLU A 150 10.19 -2.46 18.85
C GLU A 150 9.54 -1.33 19.66
N PRO A 151 9.47 -1.46 21.00
CA PRO A 151 8.89 -0.42 21.85
C PRO A 151 9.66 0.89 21.75
N ILE A 152 8.92 2.00 21.83
CA ILE A 152 9.56 3.32 21.87
C ILE A 152 10.04 3.52 23.31
N SER A 153 11.37 3.49 23.49
CA SER A 153 11.98 3.59 24.81
C SER A 153 11.55 4.85 25.56
N GLY A 154 11.11 4.67 26.80
CA GLY A 154 10.75 5.76 27.71
C GLY A 154 9.39 6.41 27.44
N VAL A 155 8.57 5.83 26.55
CA VAL A 155 7.25 6.36 26.23
C VAL A 155 6.19 5.43 26.80
N THR A 156 5.10 5.97 27.36
CA THR A 156 4.00 5.21 27.99
C THR A 156 2.63 5.64 27.48
N HIS A 157 1.74 4.68 27.21
CA HIS A 157 0.37 4.94 26.80
C HIS A 157 -0.49 5.19 28.04
N CYS A 158 -1.18 6.33 28.08
CA CYS A 158 -2.15 6.64 29.12
C CYS A 158 -3.50 5.93 28.87
N GLY A 159 -3.47 4.59 28.84
CA GLY A 159 -4.67 3.76 29.04
C GLY A 159 -4.76 3.28 30.48
N ASP A 160 -5.91 2.72 30.89
CA ASP A 160 -6.32 2.32 32.27
C ASP A 160 -5.30 1.52 33.12
N LYS A 161 -4.12 1.17 32.60
CA LYS A 161 -3.04 0.48 33.33
C LYS A 161 -1.62 1.02 33.09
N GLY A 162 -1.43 2.22 32.53
CA GLY A 162 -0.11 2.86 32.44
C GLY A 162 1.00 2.01 31.80
N ASN A 163 0.68 1.26 30.74
CA ASN A 163 1.65 0.42 30.04
C ASN A 163 2.54 1.29 29.12
N GLU A 164 3.79 0.90 28.88
CA GLU A 164 4.68 1.56 27.90
C GLU A 164 4.02 1.69 26.50
N LEU A 165 4.37 2.71 25.70
CA LEU A 165 3.90 2.87 24.32
C LEU A 165 4.61 1.82 23.47
N VAL A 166 3.85 0.82 23.08
CA VAL A 166 4.35 -0.38 22.45
C VAL A 166 4.25 -0.22 20.92
N ASN A 167 5.35 0.27 20.34
CA ASN A 167 5.78 0.14 18.94
C ASN A 167 5.00 0.94 17.88
N LEU A 168 5.71 1.50 16.89
CA LEU A 168 5.13 2.06 15.67
C LEU A 168 4.71 0.92 14.73
N TYR A 169 3.72 0.11 15.10
CA TYR A 169 3.13 -0.84 14.15
C TYR A 169 2.57 -0.06 12.94
N ASP A 170 2.47 -0.73 11.79
CA ASP A 170 2.10 -0.17 10.46
C ASP A 170 3.28 0.32 9.57
N LEU A 171 4.54 0.12 9.99
CA LEU A 171 5.69 0.47 9.14
C LEU A 171 6.21 -0.74 8.35
N ILE A 172 6.23 -0.64 7.02
CA ILE A 172 6.80 -1.65 6.12
C ILE A 172 8.03 -1.09 5.41
N ARG A 173 9.12 -1.86 5.42
CA ARG A 173 10.26 -1.65 4.53
C ARG A 173 10.14 -2.54 3.31
N PHE A 174 10.35 -1.97 2.12
CA PHE A 174 10.26 -2.66 0.83
C PHE A 174 11.46 -2.29 -0.06
N THR A 175 12.06 -3.31 -0.69
CA THR A 175 13.25 -3.18 -1.56
C THR A 175 13.02 -3.88 -2.90
N LEU A 176 13.46 -3.21 -3.97
CA LEU A 176 13.43 -3.63 -5.39
C LEU A 176 14.84 -3.85 -5.96
#